data_AF-A0A842VW84-F1
#
_entry.id   AF-A0A842VW84-F1
#
_cell.length_a   1.000
_cell.length_b   1.000
_cell.length_c   1.000
_cell.angle_alpha   90.00
_cell.angle_beta   90.00
_cell.angle_gamma   90.00
#
_symmetry.space_group_name_H-M   'P 1'
#
loop_
_entity.id
_entity.type
_entity.pdbx_description
1 polymer ?
#
loop_
_entity_poly.entity_id
_entity_poly.type
_entity_poly.pdbx_seq_one_letter_code
_entity_poly.pdbx_strand_id
1 'polypeptide(L)'
;MRKTQSRRVNVPIKYKQPTLLKYDPSLPEPTPKSLVRQIEQLDEEKVDSRYKYHVTPENIVEIENMHCLDCGRRLVYNGFNNRLIILDRNLGIHRLRIHRKRCRYCGEIKPDYSALAPKYGNYHENYKRMSRQMYMNTIIPAKVRSVFQICFDITIAHSTIVRWVNEVAEPLREHLQSTPVPRSGYFGYDEIHMLVAGNKKYQINIIDLETKFIVNALIVNAANQDSAKRALQDCKYNQRGLIIKGIVKDGSTIFGNLFMKHGWKHIDLQLGIMHLKWNIAGYVKAYLGIFRQSRKSVPKDWAWLLKEFYNIIDSANETEFHIRIVRVAGIVKTLPGEKVKYLIQAIRKLHIKKDKILTHTRNHRLDSTNSLVESQNRRFERYTPFKRNMMKMSGAQRISDYIRFKRNLNLFTPIFEHLSLQFEEIRSLLLKFSGTPREYGRVYSLRSTYNKYIRWYEKYREIWTQWFRKF
;
A
#
# COMPACT_ATOMS: atom_id res chain seq x y z
N MET A 1 9.42 -67.44 -4.52
CA MET A 1 8.17 -66.96 -5.14
C MET A 1 7.13 -66.68 -4.07
N ARG A 2 6.69 -65.43 -3.93
CA ARG A 2 5.31 -64.96 -3.60
C ARG A 2 5.40 -63.50 -3.14
N LYS A 3 4.98 -62.59 -4.02
CA LYS A 3 4.76 -61.17 -3.71
C LYS A 3 3.44 -61.06 -2.95
N THR A 4 3.45 -60.52 -1.73
CA THR A 4 2.25 -60.07 -1.03
C THR A 4 2.10 -58.57 -1.25
N GLN A 5 1.18 -58.20 -2.15
CA GLN A 5 0.68 -56.83 -2.30
C GLN A 5 -0.10 -56.46 -1.03
N SER A 6 0.40 -55.46 -0.27
CA SER A 6 -0.45 -54.80 0.72
C SER A 6 -1.36 -53.80 0.01
N ARG A 7 -2.66 -54.12 -0.03
CA ARG A 7 -3.71 -53.16 -0.38
C ARG A 7 -3.73 -52.08 0.71
N ARG A 8 -3.20 -50.90 0.42
CA ARG A 8 -3.49 -49.70 1.20
C ARG A 8 -4.94 -49.32 0.95
N VAL A 9 -5.78 -49.56 1.95
CA VAL A 9 -7.15 -49.04 2.03
C VAL A 9 -7.02 -47.51 2.10
N ASN A 10 -7.31 -46.83 0.99
CA ASN A 10 -7.48 -45.39 0.95
C ASN A 10 -8.77 -45.05 1.70
N VAL A 11 -8.67 -44.80 3.00
CA VAL A 11 -9.73 -44.09 3.72
C VAL A 11 -9.75 -42.66 3.16
N PRO A 12 -10.89 -42.14 2.66
CA PRO A 12 -10.96 -40.77 2.21
C PRO A 12 -10.79 -39.88 3.44
N ILE A 13 -9.61 -39.28 3.58
CA ILE A 13 -9.37 -38.20 4.53
C ILE A 13 -10.31 -37.08 4.11
N LYS A 14 -11.46 -36.96 4.79
CA LYS A 14 -12.34 -35.80 4.70
C LYS A 14 -11.59 -34.61 5.28
N TYR A 15 -10.72 -33.98 4.48
CA TYR A 15 -10.25 -32.64 4.77
C TYR A 15 -11.48 -31.73 4.73
N LYS A 16 -11.98 -31.33 5.90
CA LYS A 16 -12.73 -30.08 6.03
C LYS A 16 -11.75 -28.98 5.60
N GLN A 17 -11.75 -28.65 4.32
CA GLN A 17 -10.92 -27.58 3.80
C GLN A 17 -11.27 -26.30 4.57
N PRO A 18 -10.29 -25.60 5.15
CA PRO A 18 -10.54 -24.28 5.70
C PRO A 18 -10.97 -23.40 4.52
N THR A 19 -12.26 -23.07 4.48
CA THR A 19 -12.83 -22.15 3.51
C THR A 19 -12.11 -20.80 3.59
N LEU A 20 -12.01 -20.11 2.46
CA LEU A 20 -11.41 -18.78 2.33
C LEU A 20 -11.97 -17.74 3.33
N LEU A 21 -13.12 -18.01 3.93
CA LEU A 21 -13.70 -17.30 5.09
C LEU A 21 -12.70 -17.06 6.23
N LYS A 22 -11.72 -17.95 6.42
CA LYS A 22 -10.65 -17.76 7.43
C LYS A 22 -9.70 -16.59 7.10
N TYR A 23 -9.56 -16.24 5.82
CA TYR A 23 -8.64 -15.19 5.36
C TYR A 23 -9.36 -13.90 4.95
N ASP A 24 -10.63 -14.00 4.55
CA ASP A 24 -11.52 -12.86 4.31
C ASP A 24 -12.97 -13.25 4.67
N PRO A 25 -13.44 -12.91 5.89
CA PRO A 25 -14.79 -13.24 6.34
C PRO A 25 -15.91 -12.55 5.55
N SER A 26 -15.57 -11.58 4.69
CA SER A 26 -16.56 -10.87 3.87
C SER A 26 -16.97 -11.62 2.60
N LEU A 27 -16.39 -12.80 2.35
CA LEU A 27 -16.73 -13.61 1.17
C LEU A 27 -18.07 -14.33 1.37
N PRO A 28 -19.04 -14.18 0.44
CA PRO A 28 -20.33 -14.87 0.54
C PRO A 28 -20.16 -16.39 0.40
N GLU A 29 -20.95 -17.16 1.15
CA GLU A 29 -21.03 -18.61 0.98
C GLU A 29 -21.62 -18.94 -0.41
N PRO A 30 -21.05 -19.92 -1.13
CA PRO A 30 -21.56 -20.27 -2.45
C PRO A 30 -22.93 -20.93 -2.34
N THR A 31 -23.94 -20.29 -2.93
CA THR A 31 -25.28 -20.87 -3.08
C THR A 31 -25.39 -21.59 -4.42
N PRO A 32 -25.89 -22.83 -4.45
CA PRO A 32 -26.11 -23.57 -5.70
C PRO A 32 -27.38 -23.04 -6.38
N LYS A 33 -27.28 -21.97 -7.18
CA LYS A 33 -28.36 -21.61 -8.12
C LYS A 33 -28.03 -22.18 -9.50
N SER A 34 -29.03 -22.65 -10.25
CA SER A 34 -28.84 -23.21 -11.59
C SER A 34 -28.13 -22.21 -12.51
N LEU A 35 -27.13 -22.69 -13.23
CA LEU A 35 -26.29 -21.91 -14.15
C LEU A 35 -27.14 -21.12 -15.17
N VAL A 36 -28.18 -21.77 -15.72
CA VAL A 36 -29.10 -21.18 -16.71
C VAL A 36 -29.80 -19.94 -16.12
N ARG A 37 -30.38 -20.05 -14.92
CA ARG A 37 -31.09 -18.94 -14.26
C ARG A 37 -30.16 -17.77 -13.90
N GLN A 38 -28.88 -18.05 -13.61
CA GLN A 38 -27.89 -17.00 -13.34
C GLN A 38 -27.37 -16.34 -14.64
N ILE A 39 -27.25 -17.10 -15.73
CA ILE A 39 -26.91 -16.57 -17.05
C ILE A 39 -28.06 -15.69 -17.57
N GLU A 40 -29.31 -16.13 -17.43
CA GLU A 40 -30.51 -15.36 -17.77
C GLU A 40 -30.59 -14.04 -16.97
N GLN A 41 -30.32 -14.08 -15.66
CA GLN A 41 -30.27 -12.86 -14.82
C GLN A 41 -29.14 -11.90 -15.22
N LEU A 42 -27.98 -12.42 -15.63
CA LEU A 42 -26.87 -11.59 -16.13
C LEU A 42 -27.19 -10.94 -17.49
N ASP A 43 -28.05 -11.57 -18.28
CA ASP A 43 -28.51 -11.08 -19.58
C ASP A 43 -29.60 -10.01 -19.42
N GLU A 44 -30.52 -10.15 -18.45
CA GLU A 44 -31.57 -9.16 -18.18
C GLU A 44 -31.02 -7.81 -17.68
N GLU A 45 -29.89 -7.79 -16.97
CA GLU A 45 -29.37 -6.58 -16.31
C GLU A 45 -28.61 -5.61 -17.23
N LYS A 46 -28.17 -6.03 -18.43
CA LYS A 46 -27.38 -5.18 -19.36
C LYS A 46 -27.48 -5.61 -20.83
N VAL A 47 -28.49 -5.14 -21.56
CA VAL A 47 -28.49 -5.28 -23.03
C VAL A 47 -28.92 -3.98 -23.70
N ASP A 48 -27.94 -3.08 -23.86
CA ASP A 48 -27.92 -2.15 -25.01
C ASP A 48 -27.14 -2.83 -26.14
N SER A 49 -27.64 -3.98 -26.59
CA SER A 49 -27.10 -4.68 -27.74
C SER A 49 -28.22 -4.80 -28.76
N ARG A 50 -28.00 -4.23 -29.95
CA ARG A 50 -28.99 -4.18 -31.04
C ARG A 50 -29.60 -5.56 -31.33
N TYR A 51 -28.84 -6.64 -31.17
CA TYR A 51 -29.28 -8.02 -31.40
C TYR A 51 -29.56 -8.75 -30.08
N LYS A 52 -30.72 -9.42 -29.99
CA LYS A 52 -31.08 -10.28 -28.85
C LYS A 52 -30.48 -11.67 -29.02
N TYR A 53 -30.11 -12.29 -27.91
CA TYR A 53 -29.69 -13.68 -27.87
C TYR A 53 -30.22 -14.35 -26.60
N HIS A 54 -30.26 -15.68 -26.58
CA HIS A 54 -30.50 -16.47 -25.37
C HIS A 54 -29.51 -17.63 -25.28
N VAL A 55 -29.41 -18.25 -24.11
CA VAL A 55 -28.53 -19.40 -23.86
C VAL A 55 -29.34 -20.65 -23.62
N THR A 56 -29.13 -21.69 -24.44
CA THR A 56 -29.83 -22.98 -24.32
C THR A 56 -29.22 -23.85 -23.20
N PRO A 57 -29.94 -24.87 -22.70
CA PRO A 57 -29.40 -25.85 -21.74
C PRO A 57 -28.13 -26.58 -22.24
N GLU A 58 -27.96 -26.70 -23.56
CA GLU A 58 -26.79 -27.29 -24.22
C GLU A 58 -25.61 -26.31 -24.33
N ASN A 59 -25.66 -25.17 -23.64
CA ASN A 59 -24.65 -24.10 -23.68
C ASN A 59 -24.47 -23.48 -25.07
N ILE A 60 -25.54 -23.41 -25.87
CA ILE A 60 -25.54 -22.73 -27.17
C ILE A 60 -26.05 -21.32 -26.96
N VAL A 61 -25.33 -20.31 -27.46
CA VAL A 61 -25.80 -18.92 -27.48
C VAL A 61 -26.40 -18.64 -28.85
N GLU A 62 -27.71 -18.48 -28.92
CA GLU A 62 -28.43 -18.29 -30.18
C GLU A 62 -28.88 -16.85 -30.37
N ILE A 63 -28.63 -16.29 -31.56
CA ILE A 63 -29.14 -14.97 -31.94
C ILE A 63 -30.61 -15.13 -32.32
N GLU A 64 -31.52 -14.45 -31.62
CA GLU A 64 -32.97 -14.58 -31.85
C GLU A 64 -33.39 -13.92 -33.16
N ASN A 65 -32.76 -12.80 -33.52
CA ASN A 65 -33.12 -12.06 -34.71
C ASN A 65 -32.97 -12.92 -35.98
N MET A 66 -34.01 -12.92 -36.80
CA MET A 66 -34.03 -13.59 -38.10
C MET A 66 -33.65 -12.66 -39.25
N HIS A 67 -33.64 -11.35 -39.01
CA HIS A 67 -33.36 -10.31 -39.99
C HIS A 67 -32.24 -9.37 -39.50
N CYS A 68 -31.46 -8.86 -40.44
CA CYS A 68 -30.41 -7.88 -40.21
C CYS A 68 -31.04 -6.53 -39.85
N LEU A 69 -30.64 -5.94 -38.72
CA LEU A 69 -31.21 -4.67 -38.25
C LEU A 69 -30.75 -3.46 -39.06
N ASP A 70 -29.66 -3.59 -39.82
CA ASP A 70 -29.14 -2.49 -40.66
C ASP A 70 -29.78 -2.46 -42.05
N CYS A 71 -30.23 -3.61 -42.61
CA CYS A 71 -30.78 -3.67 -43.98
C CYS A 71 -32.08 -4.47 -44.15
N GLY A 72 -32.67 -4.98 -43.06
CA GLY A 72 -33.93 -5.73 -43.05
C GLY A 72 -33.88 -7.15 -43.65
N ARG A 73 -32.78 -7.56 -44.29
CA ARG A 73 -32.71 -8.86 -44.99
C ARG A 73 -32.52 -10.03 -44.03
N ARG A 74 -33.01 -11.21 -44.45
CA ARG A 74 -32.89 -12.46 -43.68
C ARG A 74 -31.43 -12.81 -43.41
N LEU A 75 -31.14 -13.11 -42.14
CA LEU A 75 -29.85 -13.62 -41.70
C LEU A 75 -29.70 -15.10 -42.08
N VAL A 76 -28.51 -15.48 -42.53
CA VAL A 76 -28.15 -16.86 -42.82
C VAL A 76 -27.21 -17.41 -41.76
N TYR A 77 -27.30 -18.72 -41.53
CA TYR A 77 -26.37 -19.46 -40.68
C TYR A 77 -24.92 -19.28 -41.18
N ASN A 78 -24.00 -19.04 -40.27
CA ASN A 78 -22.58 -18.81 -40.56
C ASN A 78 -21.66 -19.59 -39.62
N GLY A 79 -22.12 -20.74 -39.12
CA GLY A 79 -21.33 -21.60 -38.25
C GLY A 79 -21.49 -21.31 -36.76
N PHE A 80 -20.61 -21.92 -35.97
CA PHE A 80 -20.46 -21.67 -34.53
C PHE A 80 -19.06 -21.19 -34.20
N ASN A 81 -18.92 -20.44 -33.11
CA ASN A 81 -17.65 -20.15 -32.48
C ASN A 81 -17.63 -20.77 -31.07
N ASN A 82 -16.64 -21.60 -30.78
CA ASN A 82 -16.48 -22.20 -29.46
C ASN A 82 -15.79 -21.20 -28.53
N ARG A 83 -16.36 -20.94 -27.37
CA ARG A 83 -15.82 -20.01 -26.38
C ARG A 83 -15.75 -20.64 -25.00
N LEU A 84 -14.57 -20.58 -24.40
CA LEU A 84 -14.37 -20.96 -23.00
C LEU A 84 -14.65 -19.74 -22.12
N ILE A 85 -15.54 -19.89 -21.15
CA ILE A 85 -15.88 -18.84 -20.20
C ILE A 85 -15.69 -19.39 -18.79
N ILE A 86 -15.06 -18.59 -17.94
CA ILE A 86 -14.76 -18.88 -16.56
C ILE A 86 -15.49 -17.84 -15.71
N LEU A 87 -16.64 -18.26 -15.19
CA LEU A 87 -17.59 -17.41 -14.47
C LEU A 87 -17.27 -17.37 -12.98
N ASP A 88 -17.55 -16.25 -12.32
CA ASP A 88 -17.37 -16.10 -10.86
C ASP A 88 -18.45 -16.88 -10.07
N ARG A 89 -18.38 -16.84 -8.73
CA ARG A 89 -19.33 -17.48 -7.79
C ARG A 89 -19.36 -19.00 -7.87
N ASN A 90 -18.21 -19.62 -8.14
CA ASN A 90 -18.05 -21.07 -8.24
C ASN A 90 -18.91 -21.71 -9.35
N LEU A 91 -19.34 -20.94 -10.34
CA LEU A 91 -19.99 -21.45 -11.54
C LEU A 91 -19.02 -22.29 -12.38
N GLY A 92 -17.74 -21.92 -12.35
CA GLY A 92 -16.66 -22.72 -12.91
C GLY A 92 -16.43 -22.45 -14.40
N ILE A 93 -16.00 -23.50 -15.10
CA ILE A 93 -15.56 -23.44 -16.49
C ILE A 93 -16.68 -23.94 -17.41
N HIS A 94 -17.10 -23.10 -18.36
CA HIS A 94 -18.13 -23.42 -19.34
C HIS A 94 -17.61 -23.31 -20.76
N ARG A 95 -18.02 -24.25 -21.61
CA ARG A 95 -17.76 -24.20 -23.05
C ARG A 95 -19.05 -23.80 -23.74
N LEU A 96 -19.14 -22.55 -24.17
CA LEU A 96 -20.27 -22.06 -24.93
C LEU A 96 -20.03 -22.25 -26.44
N ARG A 97 -21.09 -22.57 -27.16
CA ARG A 97 -21.11 -22.57 -28.63
C ARG A 97 -21.91 -21.36 -29.09
N ILE A 98 -21.21 -20.34 -29.59
CA ILE A 98 -21.85 -19.09 -30.03
C ILE A 98 -22.30 -19.25 -31.48
N HIS A 99 -23.60 -19.17 -31.73
CA HIS A 99 -24.17 -19.20 -33.07
C HIS A 99 -23.79 -17.93 -33.83
N ARG A 100 -23.16 -18.10 -35.01
CA ARG A 100 -22.81 -17.01 -35.90
C ARG A 100 -23.88 -16.89 -36.99
N LYS A 101 -24.39 -15.67 -37.18
CA LYS A 101 -25.26 -15.32 -38.31
C LYS A 101 -24.56 -14.32 -39.22
N ARG A 102 -24.88 -14.35 -40.51
CA ARG A 102 -24.36 -13.42 -41.52
C ARG A 102 -25.50 -12.82 -42.32
N CYS A 103 -25.41 -11.53 -42.61
CA CYS A 103 -26.16 -10.90 -43.68
C CYS A 103 -25.32 -10.96 -44.96
N ARG A 104 -25.93 -11.29 -46.10
CA ARG A 104 -25.22 -11.31 -47.40
C ARG A 104 -24.63 -9.95 -47.79
N TYR A 105 -25.22 -8.86 -47.30
CA TYR A 105 -24.82 -7.48 -47.62
C TYR A 105 -23.98 -6.84 -46.51
N CYS A 106 -24.45 -6.89 -45.25
CA CYS A 106 -23.77 -6.25 -44.12
C CYS A 106 -22.65 -7.09 -43.49
N GLY A 107 -22.50 -8.35 -43.89
CA GLY A 107 -21.48 -9.25 -43.35
C GLY A 107 -21.89 -9.95 -42.05
N GLU A 108 -20.90 -10.34 -41.26
CA GLU A 108 -21.10 -11.11 -40.03
C GLU A 108 -21.76 -10.29 -38.93
N ILE A 109 -22.81 -10.83 -38.31
CA ILE A 109 -23.45 -10.23 -37.14
C ILE A 109 -22.66 -10.62 -35.89
N LYS A 110 -22.26 -9.60 -35.12
CA LYS A 110 -21.48 -9.76 -33.89
C LYS A 110 -22.23 -9.09 -32.74
N PRO A 111 -23.18 -9.79 -32.09
CA PRO A 111 -23.81 -9.31 -30.86
C PRO A 111 -22.74 -9.00 -29.82
N ASP A 112 -23.04 -8.07 -28.92
CA ASP A 112 -22.16 -7.83 -27.79
C ASP A 112 -22.39 -8.86 -26.70
N TYR A 113 -21.52 -9.88 -26.66
CA TYR A 113 -21.54 -10.90 -25.62
C TYR A 113 -20.81 -10.46 -24.34
N SER A 114 -20.49 -9.16 -24.17
CA SER A 114 -19.71 -8.66 -23.03
C SER A 114 -20.35 -8.95 -21.67
N ALA A 115 -21.69 -9.06 -21.62
CA ALA A 115 -22.45 -9.48 -20.44
C ALA A 115 -22.12 -10.92 -20.02
N LEU A 116 -22.00 -11.85 -20.98
CA LEU A 116 -21.65 -13.24 -20.73
C LEU A 116 -20.13 -13.43 -20.53
N ALA A 117 -19.32 -12.78 -21.36
CA ALA A 117 -17.87 -12.83 -21.28
C ALA A 117 -17.16 -11.65 -21.96
N PRO A 118 -16.06 -11.16 -21.38
CA PRO A 118 -15.31 -10.05 -21.95
C PRO A 118 -14.81 -10.38 -23.36
N LYS A 119 -15.05 -9.49 -24.34
CA LYS A 119 -14.87 -9.68 -25.80
C LYS A 119 -13.60 -10.45 -26.24
N TYR A 120 -12.49 -10.30 -25.52
CA TYR A 120 -11.21 -10.95 -25.81
C TYR A 120 -10.62 -11.73 -24.61
N GLY A 121 -11.46 -12.17 -23.69
CA GLY A 121 -11.03 -12.87 -22.49
C GLY A 121 -11.98 -14.01 -22.10
N ASN A 122 -11.41 -14.95 -21.34
CA ASN A 122 -12.12 -16.12 -20.84
C ASN A 122 -12.50 -15.96 -19.36
N TYR A 123 -11.89 -15.00 -18.65
CA TYR A 123 -12.01 -14.88 -17.19
C TYR A 123 -12.93 -13.73 -16.81
N HIS A 124 -13.85 -14.00 -15.89
CA HIS A 124 -14.65 -12.97 -15.23
C HIS A 124 -13.76 -11.93 -14.52
N GLU A 125 -14.21 -10.67 -14.49
CA GLU A 125 -13.41 -9.56 -13.96
C GLU A 125 -13.07 -9.73 -12.48
N ASN A 126 -13.97 -10.31 -11.68
CA ASN A 126 -13.71 -10.58 -10.26
C ASN A 126 -12.47 -11.45 -10.01
N TYR A 127 -12.18 -12.43 -10.89
CA TYR A 127 -10.94 -13.22 -10.78
C TYR A 127 -9.70 -12.39 -11.09
N LYS A 128 -9.78 -11.48 -12.06
CA LYS A 128 -8.67 -10.54 -12.34
C LYS A 128 -8.44 -9.63 -11.13
N ARG A 129 -9.50 -9.05 -10.58
CA ARG A 129 -9.44 -8.20 -9.38
C ARG A 129 -8.87 -8.93 -8.17
N MET A 130 -9.32 -10.15 -7.92
CA MET A 130 -8.79 -10.99 -6.84
C MET A 130 -7.30 -11.30 -7.05
N SER A 131 -6.91 -11.67 -8.27
CA SER A 131 -5.50 -11.89 -8.62
C SER A 131 -4.65 -10.63 -8.41
N ARG A 132 -5.14 -9.46 -8.83
CA ARG A 132 -4.48 -8.16 -8.60
C ARG A 132 -4.34 -7.90 -7.11
N GLN A 133 -5.42 -8.03 -6.34
CA GLN A 133 -5.39 -7.82 -4.90
C GLN A 133 -4.41 -8.76 -4.20
N MET A 134 -4.45 -10.07 -4.47
CA MET A 134 -3.53 -11.03 -3.85
C MET A 134 -2.08 -10.68 -4.17
N TYR A 135 -1.77 -10.41 -5.44
CA TYR A 135 -0.43 -10.01 -5.85
C TYR A 135 0.04 -8.74 -5.13
N MET A 136 -0.79 -7.71 -5.13
CA MET A 136 -0.45 -6.41 -4.55
C MET A 136 -0.41 -6.44 -3.02
N ASN A 137 -1.18 -7.34 -2.39
CA ASN A 137 -1.02 -7.73 -0.98
C ASN A 137 0.11 -8.74 -0.80
N THR A 138 1.17 -8.66 -1.61
CA THR A 138 2.46 -9.33 -1.37
C THR A 138 2.47 -10.85 -1.57
N ILE A 139 1.48 -11.42 -2.28
CA ILE A 139 1.46 -12.84 -2.65
C ILE A 139 2.12 -13.04 -4.02
N ILE A 140 3.14 -13.89 -4.10
CA ILE A 140 3.83 -14.15 -5.39
C ILE A 140 2.91 -14.87 -6.40
N PRO A 141 3.05 -14.63 -7.72
CA PRO A 141 2.16 -15.19 -8.75
C PRO A 141 1.97 -16.70 -8.68
N ALA A 142 3.03 -17.46 -8.37
CA ALA A 142 2.96 -18.92 -8.23
C ALA A 142 1.95 -19.33 -7.13
N LYS A 143 1.96 -18.64 -5.99
CA LYS A 143 1.00 -18.88 -4.91
C LYS A 143 -0.40 -18.43 -5.28
N VAL A 144 -0.54 -17.30 -5.98
CA VAL A 144 -1.84 -16.85 -6.51
C VAL A 144 -2.44 -17.95 -7.40
N ARG A 145 -1.67 -18.50 -8.33
CA ARG A 145 -2.08 -19.63 -9.18
C ARG A 145 -2.52 -20.85 -8.35
N SER A 146 -1.76 -21.23 -7.33
CA SER A 146 -2.14 -22.34 -6.44
C SER A 146 -3.47 -22.09 -5.73
N VAL A 147 -3.72 -20.86 -5.28
CA VAL A 147 -5.01 -20.49 -4.66
C VAL A 147 -6.15 -20.64 -5.67
N PHE A 148 -5.97 -20.18 -6.91
CA PHE A 148 -6.98 -20.36 -7.97
C PHE A 148 -7.27 -21.84 -8.26
N GLN A 149 -6.22 -22.67 -8.34
CA GLN A 149 -6.39 -24.09 -8.59
C GLN A 149 -7.09 -24.81 -7.42
N ILE A 150 -6.68 -24.53 -6.19
CA ILE A 150 -7.20 -25.25 -5.01
C ILE A 150 -8.61 -24.81 -4.66
N CYS A 151 -8.88 -23.50 -4.69
CA CYS A 151 -10.12 -22.94 -4.18
C CYS A 151 -11.22 -22.79 -5.25
N PHE A 152 -10.85 -22.75 -6.52
CA PHE A 152 -11.79 -22.48 -7.61
C PHE A 152 -11.68 -23.46 -8.78
N ASP A 153 -10.78 -24.44 -8.72
CA ASP A 153 -10.48 -25.38 -9.80
C ASP A 153 -10.16 -24.70 -11.15
N ILE A 154 -9.51 -23.53 -11.08
CA ILE A 154 -9.13 -22.74 -12.26
C ILE A 154 -7.61 -22.71 -12.38
N THR A 155 -7.10 -23.21 -13.50
CA THR A 155 -5.68 -23.06 -13.84
C THR A 155 -5.43 -21.73 -14.56
N ILE A 156 -4.75 -20.80 -13.88
CA ILE A 156 -4.35 -19.51 -14.48
C ILE A 156 -2.86 -19.52 -14.82
N ALA A 157 -2.51 -19.18 -16.06
CA ALA A 157 -1.12 -19.04 -16.46
C ALA A 157 -0.43 -17.88 -15.72
N HIS A 158 0.85 -18.05 -15.41
CA HIS A 158 1.66 -17.03 -14.72
C HIS A 158 1.67 -15.69 -15.49
N SER A 159 1.86 -15.74 -16.82
CA SER A 159 1.84 -14.56 -17.69
C SER A 159 0.51 -13.81 -17.65
N THR A 160 -0.61 -14.53 -17.54
CA THR A 160 -1.95 -13.96 -17.41
C THR A 160 -2.12 -13.17 -16.11
N ILE A 161 -1.66 -13.73 -14.99
CA ILE A 161 -1.64 -13.03 -13.68
C ILE A 161 -0.82 -11.74 -13.79
N VAL A 162 0.40 -11.84 -14.34
CA VAL A 162 1.28 -10.67 -14.50
C VAL A 162 0.64 -9.60 -15.38
N ARG A 163 -0.02 -10.00 -16.49
CA ARG A 163 -0.75 -9.08 -17.37
C ARG A 163 -1.84 -8.33 -16.61
N TRP A 164 -2.69 -9.03 -15.87
CA TRP A 164 -3.76 -8.40 -15.07
C TRP A 164 -3.22 -7.42 -14.03
N VAL A 165 -2.08 -7.74 -13.41
CA VAL A 165 -1.41 -6.83 -12.47
C VAL A 165 -0.80 -5.63 -13.20
N ASN A 166 -0.29 -5.80 -14.42
CA ASN A 166 0.26 -4.69 -15.22
C ASN A 166 -0.84 -3.70 -15.65
N GLU A 167 -2.05 -4.17 -15.96
CA GLU A 167 -3.18 -3.34 -16.41
C GLU A 167 -3.50 -2.19 -15.44
N VAL A 168 -3.33 -2.38 -14.13
CA VAL A 168 -3.62 -1.36 -13.10
C VAL A 168 -2.38 -0.53 -12.73
N ALA A 169 -1.18 -0.93 -13.14
CA ALA A 169 0.05 -0.35 -12.62
C ALA A 169 0.21 1.14 -12.97
N GLU A 170 -0.08 1.48 -14.22
CA GLU A 170 0.05 2.84 -14.74
C GLU A 170 -1.13 3.73 -14.29
N PRO A 171 -2.41 3.31 -14.42
CA PRO A 171 -3.53 4.07 -13.85
C PRO A 171 -3.38 4.38 -12.35
N LEU A 172 -2.88 3.41 -11.57
CA LEU A 172 -2.63 3.60 -10.15
C LEU A 172 -1.54 4.66 -9.89
N ARG A 173 -0.47 4.64 -10.68
CA ARG A 173 0.63 5.61 -10.53
C ARG A 173 0.19 7.01 -10.92
N GLU A 174 -0.48 7.15 -12.06
CA GLU A 174 -1.04 8.42 -12.52
C GLU A 174 -2.02 8.99 -11.49
N HIS A 175 -2.86 8.14 -10.91
CA HIS A 175 -3.76 8.53 -9.83
C HIS A 175 -2.99 9.07 -8.61
N LEU A 176 -1.95 8.36 -8.14
CA LEU A 176 -1.14 8.79 -6.98
C LEU A 176 -0.32 10.06 -7.23
N GLN A 177 -0.03 10.39 -8.49
CA GLN A 177 0.63 11.63 -8.90
C GLN A 177 -0.35 12.80 -9.03
N SER A 178 -1.53 12.54 -9.61
CA SER A 178 -2.55 13.56 -9.91
C SER A 178 -3.48 13.87 -8.74
N THR A 179 -3.70 12.91 -7.83
CA THR A 179 -4.63 13.05 -6.70
C THR A 179 -3.87 13.29 -5.41
N PRO A 180 -3.96 14.49 -4.81
CA PRO A 180 -3.27 14.79 -3.56
C PRO A 180 -3.89 14.06 -2.37
N VAL A 181 -3.17 14.13 -1.24
CA VAL A 181 -3.64 13.68 0.07
C VAL A 181 -3.50 14.81 1.07
N PRO A 182 -4.19 14.80 2.22
CA PRO A 182 -3.98 15.76 3.31
C PRO A 182 -2.51 15.82 3.74
N ARG A 183 -1.93 17.02 3.84
CA ARG A 183 -0.54 17.26 4.24
C ARG A 183 -0.45 18.47 5.19
N SER A 184 0.30 18.33 6.28
CA SER A 184 0.58 19.35 7.29
C SER A 184 1.89 20.10 7.04
N GLY A 185 2.81 19.50 6.27
CA GLY A 185 4.18 19.99 6.09
C GLY A 185 5.18 19.47 7.13
N TYR A 186 4.74 18.59 8.04
CA TYR A 186 5.58 17.88 9.00
C TYR A 186 5.69 16.41 8.61
N PHE A 187 6.88 15.97 8.25
CA PHE A 187 7.06 14.66 7.61
C PHE A 187 8.00 13.74 8.39
N GLY A 188 7.63 12.48 8.51
CA GLY A 188 8.55 11.40 8.84
C GLY A 188 9.20 10.92 7.56
N TYR A 189 10.48 10.63 7.63
CA TYR A 189 11.28 10.20 6.49
C TYR A 189 12.17 9.01 6.89
N ASP A 190 12.19 7.96 6.06
CA ASP A 190 13.07 6.82 6.26
C ASP A 190 13.38 6.12 4.92
N GLU A 191 14.48 5.35 4.90
CA GLU A 191 14.94 4.59 3.76
C GLU A 191 15.14 3.11 4.09
N ILE A 192 14.51 2.24 3.32
CA ILE A 192 14.78 0.79 3.38
C ILE A 192 15.54 0.34 2.14
N HIS A 193 16.49 -0.57 2.34
CA HIS A 193 17.17 -1.20 1.22
C HIS A 193 16.40 -2.44 0.75
N MET A 194 16.54 -2.74 -0.54
CA MET A 194 15.99 -3.94 -1.16
C MET A 194 16.94 -4.46 -2.24
N LEU A 195 16.82 -5.74 -2.57
CA LEU A 195 17.56 -6.35 -3.67
C LEU A 195 16.66 -6.41 -4.90
N VAL A 196 17.11 -5.80 -6.00
CA VAL A 196 16.41 -5.81 -7.28
C VAL A 196 17.38 -6.23 -8.37
N ALA A 197 17.10 -7.37 -9.03
CA ALA A 197 17.98 -8.00 -10.01
C ALA A 197 19.43 -8.12 -9.48
N GLY A 198 19.58 -8.58 -8.24
CA GLY A 198 20.87 -8.72 -7.54
C GLY A 198 21.49 -7.41 -7.05
N ASN A 199 20.96 -6.26 -7.45
CA ASN A 199 21.50 -4.95 -7.11
C ASN A 199 20.78 -4.34 -5.91
N LYS A 200 21.54 -3.71 -5.01
CA LYS A 200 20.97 -2.95 -3.90
C LYS A 200 20.28 -1.69 -4.43
N LYS A 201 19.01 -1.52 -4.06
CA LYS A 201 18.17 -0.34 -4.32
C LYS A 201 17.60 0.15 -3.01
N TYR A 202 17.00 1.34 -3.03
CA TYR A 202 16.43 1.96 -1.83
C TYR A 202 15.00 2.41 -2.10
N GLN A 203 14.12 2.19 -1.14
CA GLN A 203 12.81 2.82 -1.11
C GLN A 203 12.82 3.92 -0.06
N ILE A 204 12.55 5.15 -0.51
CA ILE A 204 12.39 6.33 0.33
C ILE A 204 10.91 6.48 0.66
N ASN A 205 10.58 6.44 1.93
CA ASN A 205 9.20 6.58 2.41
C ASN A 205 9.04 7.89 3.19
N ILE A 206 7.99 8.63 2.83
CA ILE A 206 7.65 9.91 3.45
C ILE A 206 6.19 9.86 3.88
N ILE A 207 5.97 10.03 5.18
CA ILE A 207 4.64 10.01 5.79
C ILE A 207 4.40 11.33 6.47
N ASP A 208 3.20 11.89 6.34
CA ASP A 208 2.80 13.05 7.12
C ASP A 208 2.62 12.67 8.59
N LEU A 209 3.29 13.39 9.48
CA LEU A 209 3.28 13.07 10.91
C LEU A 209 1.93 13.39 11.55
N GLU A 210 1.15 14.32 11.00
CA GLU A 210 -0.15 14.67 11.57
C GLU A 210 -1.28 13.90 10.90
N THR A 211 -1.34 13.96 9.57
CA THR A 211 -2.43 13.35 8.81
C THR A 211 -2.22 11.85 8.62
N LYS A 212 -1.02 11.33 8.92
CA LYS A 212 -0.61 9.92 8.82
C LYS A 212 -0.64 9.33 7.40
N PHE A 213 -0.92 10.14 6.37
CA PHE A 213 -0.91 9.73 4.96
C PHE A 213 0.50 9.47 4.46
N ILE A 214 0.64 8.47 3.59
CA ILE A 214 1.88 8.27 2.85
C ILE A 214 1.91 9.27 1.69
N VAL A 215 2.77 10.27 1.84
CA VAL A 215 2.94 11.35 0.89
C VAL A 215 3.78 10.89 -0.30
N ASN A 216 4.84 10.13 -0.04
CA ASN A 216 5.70 9.59 -1.09
C ASN A 216 6.28 8.22 -0.68
N ALA A 217 6.52 7.36 -1.67
CA ALA A 217 7.11 6.03 -1.51
C ALA A 217 7.90 5.68 -2.79
N LEU A 218 9.08 6.28 -2.93
CA LEU A 218 9.86 6.29 -4.17
C LEU A 218 11.01 5.29 -4.13
N ILE A 219 11.14 4.45 -5.15
CA ILE A 219 12.29 3.55 -5.31
C ILE A 219 13.37 4.20 -6.17
N VAL A 220 14.60 4.20 -5.66
CA VAL A 220 15.76 4.82 -6.28
C VAL A 220 16.95 3.86 -6.34
N ASN A 221 17.85 4.14 -7.29
CA ASN A 221 19.08 3.36 -7.46
C ASN A 221 20.08 3.56 -6.32
N ALA A 222 20.14 4.76 -5.75
CA ALA A 222 21.08 5.12 -4.71
C ALA A 222 20.40 6.01 -3.68
N ALA A 223 20.66 5.75 -2.41
CA ALA A 223 20.28 6.63 -1.32
C ALA A 223 21.29 7.78 -1.20
N ASN A 224 21.01 8.88 -1.89
CA ASN A 224 21.87 10.07 -1.92
C ASN A 224 21.04 11.38 -1.81
N GLN A 225 21.74 12.51 -1.75
CA GLN A 225 21.14 13.82 -1.55
C GLN A 225 20.13 14.19 -2.65
N ASP A 226 20.42 13.84 -3.91
CA ASP A 226 19.54 14.16 -5.04
C ASP A 226 18.25 13.34 -5.00
N SER A 227 18.34 12.07 -4.61
CA SER A 227 17.17 11.20 -4.45
C SER A 227 16.29 11.67 -3.30
N ALA A 228 16.86 12.07 -2.18
CA ALA A 228 16.12 12.65 -1.06
C ALA A 228 15.47 13.98 -1.42
N LYS A 229 16.20 14.87 -2.12
CA LYS A 229 15.67 16.14 -2.63
C LYS A 229 14.49 15.91 -3.57
N ARG A 230 14.63 14.99 -4.54
CA ARG A 230 13.55 14.62 -5.47
C ARG A 230 12.32 14.12 -4.71
N ALA A 231 12.50 13.18 -3.78
CA ALA A 231 11.41 12.64 -2.98
C ALA A 231 10.65 13.73 -2.20
N LEU A 232 11.36 14.71 -1.62
CA LEU A 232 10.75 15.85 -0.94
C LEU A 232 10.10 16.87 -1.89
N GLN A 233 10.62 17.04 -3.10
CA GLN A 233 10.00 17.90 -4.12
C GLN A 233 8.70 17.28 -4.62
N ASP A 234 8.67 15.97 -4.84
CA ASP A 234 7.45 15.22 -5.19
C ASP A 234 6.37 15.37 -4.09
N CYS A 235 6.77 15.49 -2.82
CA CYS A 235 5.84 15.77 -1.72
C CYS A 235 5.16 17.16 -1.84
N LYS A 236 5.72 18.10 -2.59
CA LYS A 236 5.12 19.42 -2.87
C LYS A 236 4.29 19.43 -4.16
N TYR A 237 4.48 18.42 -5.02
CA TYR A 237 3.79 18.34 -6.30
C TYR A 237 2.26 18.35 -6.12
N ASN A 238 1.57 19.10 -6.98
CA ASN A 238 0.12 19.34 -6.99
C ASN A 238 -0.48 19.96 -5.71
N GLN A 239 0.33 20.59 -4.86
CA GLN A 239 -0.15 21.40 -3.74
C GLN A 239 0.54 22.77 -3.72
N ARG A 240 -0.06 23.72 -4.45
CA ARG A 240 0.38 25.12 -4.44
C ARG A 240 0.42 25.64 -3.00
N GLY A 241 1.55 26.21 -2.61
CA GLY A 241 1.76 26.80 -1.28
C GLY A 241 2.16 25.82 -0.17
N LEU A 242 2.32 24.52 -0.43
CA LEU A 242 2.83 23.61 0.61
C LEU A 242 4.29 23.92 0.94
N ILE A 243 4.51 24.36 2.18
CA ILE A 243 5.84 24.56 2.77
C ILE A 243 6.13 23.37 3.68
N ILE A 244 7.27 22.72 3.46
CA ILE A 244 7.77 21.70 4.39
C ILE A 244 8.36 22.46 5.56
N LYS A 245 7.83 22.24 6.76
CA LYS A 245 8.22 22.95 7.97
C LYS A 245 9.15 22.14 8.83
N GLY A 246 8.97 20.82 8.85
CA GLY A 246 9.84 19.95 9.64
C GLY A 246 9.90 18.52 9.14
N ILE A 247 11.02 17.86 9.43
CA ILE A 247 11.28 16.47 9.08
C ILE A 247 11.82 15.71 10.29
N VAL A 248 11.18 14.61 10.64
CA VAL A 248 11.72 13.57 11.52
C VAL A 248 12.43 12.54 10.64
N LYS A 249 13.69 12.26 10.94
CA LYS A 249 14.48 11.27 10.21
C LYS A 249 15.42 10.51 11.13
N ASP A 250 15.98 9.45 10.58
CA ASP A 250 17.01 8.70 11.27
C ASP A 250 18.35 9.43 11.29
N GLY A 251 19.34 8.81 11.92
CA GLY A 251 20.73 9.29 11.91
C GLY A 251 21.41 9.27 10.53
N SER A 252 20.68 8.99 9.43
CA SER A 252 21.22 8.86 8.08
C SER A 252 21.85 10.17 7.58
N THR A 253 22.91 10.03 6.79
CA THR A 253 23.68 11.12 6.16
C THR A 253 23.22 11.39 4.72
N ILE A 254 22.16 10.74 4.27
CA ILE A 254 21.72 10.75 2.86
C ILE A 254 21.38 12.16 2.39
N PHE A 255 20.90 13.01 3.29
CA PHE A 255 20.63 14.41 3.01
C PHE A 255 21.88 15.28 2.78
N GLY A 256 23.07 14.81 3.17
CA GLY A 256 24.31 15.60 3.11
C GLY A 256 24.11 16.98 3.73
N ASN A 257 24.43 18.02 2.95
CA ASN A 257 24.28 19.42 3.34
C ASN A 257 22.97 20.05 2.82
N LEU A 258 21.96 19.25 2.42
CA LEU A 258 20.72 19.76 1.81
C LEU A 258 20.07 20.86 2.66
N PHE A 259 19.92 20.62 3.96
CA PHE A 259 19.27 21.54 4.88
C PHE A 259 20.14 22.73 5.31
N MET A 260 21.38 22.83 4.83
CA MET A 260 22.20 24.04 4.98
C MET A 260 21.97 25.03 3.83
N LYS A 261 21.34 24.59 2.73
CA LYS A 261 21.11 25.41 1.54
C LYS A 261 19.92 26.36 1.78
N HIS A 262 19.99 27.59 1.24
CA HIS A 262 19.02 28.67 1.46
C HIS A 262 17.54 28.23 1.35
N GLY A 263 17.20 27.45 0.31
CA GLY A 263 15.82 26.96 0.10
C GLY A 263 15.32 25.84 1.03
N TRP A 264 16.15 25.34 1.94
CA TRP A 264 15.81 24.24 2.87
C TRP A 264 16.20 24.53 4.33
N LYS A 265 16.89 25.65 4.59
CA LYS A 265 17.38 26.05 5.91
C LYS A 265 16.26 26.32 6.93
N HIS A 266 15.06 26.65 6.45
CA HIS A 266 13.88 26.89 7.28
C HIS A 266 13.23 25.62 7.84
N ILE A 267 13.74 24.43 7.48
CA ILE A 267 13.13 23.16 7.88
C ILE A 267 13.72 22.70 9.20
N ASP A 268 12.84 22.53 10.19
CA ASP A 268 13.17 21.92 11.47
C ASP A 268 13.53 20.45 11.29
N LEU A 269 14.66 20.00 11.86
CA LEU A 269 15.12 18.62 11.73
C LEU A 269 15.15 17.92 13.07
N GLN A 270 14.31 16.91 13.22
CA GLN A 270 14.33 16.02 14.37
C GLN A 270 15.00 14.69 14.03
N LEU A 271 15.88 14.22 14.90
CA LEU A 271 16.43 12.87 14.84
C LEU A 271 15.56 11.89 15.63
N GLY A 272 15.26 10.73 15.05
CA GLY A 272 14.60 9.66 15.77
C GLY A 272 15.41 9.22 16.99
N ILE A 273 14.86 9.44 18.19
CA ILE A 273 15.54 9.16 19.47
C ILE A 273 15.95 7.69 19.59
N MET A 274 15.13 6.76 19.11
CA MET A 274 15.42 5.31 19.13
C MET A 274 16.71 4.95 18.37
N HIS A 275 16.87 5.47 17.15
CA HIS A 275 18.08 5.26 16.35
C HIS A 275 19.31 5.89 17.00
N LEU A 276 19.14 7.04 17.67
CA LEU A 276 20.24 7.63 18.43
C LEU A 276 20.63 6.77 19.63
N LYS A 277 19.65 6.28 20.39
CA LYS A 277 19.87 5.34 21.51
C LYS A 277 20.64 4.09 21.06
N TRP A 278 20.26 3.47 19.94
CA TRP A 278 21.00 2.33 19.38
C TRP A 278 22.45 2.68 19.01
N ASN A 279 22.67 3.84 18.39
CA ASN A 279 24.01 4.30 18.07
C ASN A 279 24.87 4.51 19.33
N ILE A 280 24.29 5.06 20.39
CA ILE A 280 24.97 5.26 21.68
C ILE A 280 25.21 3.93 22.41
N ALA A 281 24.27 3.00 22.38
CA ALA A 281 24.48 1.64 22.88
C ALA A 281 25.68 0.96 22.19
N GLY A 282 25.87 1.20 20.89
CA GLY A 282 27.06 0.75 20.17
C GLY A 282 28.37 1.29 20.75
N TYR A 283 28.40 2.55 21.20
CA TYR A 283 29.58 3.13 21.85
C TYR A 283 29.86 2.52 23.23
N VAL A 284 28.82 2.32 24.04
CA VAL A 284 28.94 1.64 25.33
C VAL A 284 29.43 0.21 25.14
N LYS A 285 28.90 -0.52 24.15
CA LYS A 285 29.40 -1.85 23.76
C LYS A 285 30.89 -1.83 23.42
N ALA A 286 31.33 -0.88 22.59
CA ALA A 286 32.74 -0.78 22.21
C ALA A 286 33.66 -0.55 23.41
N TYR A 287 33.23 0.29 24.35
CA TYR A 287 33.94 0.50 25.61
C TYR A 287 34.14 -0.83 26.37
N LEU A 288 33.09 -1.66 26.42
CA LEU A 288 33.11 -2.99 27.05
C LEU A 288 33.81 -4.08 26.21
N GLY A 289 34.44 -3.72 25.09
CA GLY A 289 35.06 -4.70 24.17
C GLY A 289 34.06 -5.51 23.35
N ILE A 290 32.78 -5.17 23.36
CA ILE A 290 31.76 -5.78 22.52
C ILE A 290 31.73 -5.03 21.18
N PHE A 291 31.69 -5.77 20.07
CA PHE A 291 31.55 -5.16 18.74
C PHE A 291 30.31 -4.26 18.65
N ARG A 292 30.46 -3.05 18.08
CA ARG A 292 29.44 -1.99 18.09
C ARG A 292 28.08 -2.42 17.52
N GLN A 293 28.10 -3.19 16.44
CA GLN A 293 26.91 -3.65 15.73
C GLN A 293 26.43 -5.02 16.23
N SER A 294 27.04 -5.56 17.29
CA SER A 294 26.64 -6.83 17.88
C SER A 294 25.20 -6.77 18.38
N ARG A 295 24.45 -7.85 18.14
CA ARG A 295 23.11 -8.05 18.71
C ARG A 295 23.14 -8.35 20.21
N LYS A 296 24.29 -8.70 20.78
CA LYS A 296 24.44 -8.90 22.23
C LYS A 296 24.03 -7.63 22.97
N SER A 297 23.28 -7.77 24.07
CA SER A 297 22.94 -6.65 24.93
C SER A 297 24.17 -6.13 25.68
N VAL A 298 24.07 -4.91 26.20
CA VAL A 298 25.03 -4.44 27.21
C VAL A 298 24.86 -5.33 28.45
N PRO A 299 25.94 -5.84 29.08
CA PRO A 299 25.87 -6.61 30.31
C PRO A 299 25.09 -5.86 31.40
N LYS A 300 24.38 -6.60 32.27
CA LYS A 300 23.51 -6.01 33.30
C LYS A 300 24.27 -5.04 34.20
N ASP A 301 25.50 -5.37 34.58
CA ASP A 301 26.37 -4.56 35.45
C ASP A 301 26.75 -3.20 34.83
N TRP A 302 26.56 -3.05 33.52
CA TRP A 302 26.83 -1.81 32.78
C TRP A 302 25.57 -1.15 32.22
N ALA A 303 24.38 -1.70 32.52
CA ALA A 303 23.11 -1.14 32.07
C ALA A 303 22.85 0.27 32.63
N TRP A 304 23.38 0.57 33.83
CA TRP A 304 23.29 1.89 34.44
C TRP A 304 23.99 2.96 33.59
N LEU A 305 25.17 2.68 33.04
CA LEU A 305 25.91 3.64 32.23
C LEU A 305 25.15 3.93 30.93
N LEU A 306 24.57 2.90 30.32
CA LEU A 306 23.71 3.08 29.16
C LEU A 306 22.48 3.92 29.48
N LYS A 307 21.86 3.71 30.65
CA LYS A 307 20.72 4.51 31.13
C LYS A 307 21.10 5.98 31.29
N GLU A 308 22.27 6.29 31.84
CA GLU A 308 22.74 7.69 31.96
C GLU A 308 22.88 8.36 30.58
N PHE A 309 23.39 7.65 29.59
CA PHE A 309 23.43 8.14 28.21
C PHE A 309 22.03 8.33 27.60
N TYR A 310 21.08 7.44 27.90
CA TYR A 310 19.71 7.58 27.42
C TYR A 310 19.00 8.77 28.07
N ASN A 311 19.27 9.02 29.36
CA ASN A 311 18.74 10.20 30.04
C ASN A 311 19.18 11.49 29.32
N ILE A 312 20.40 11.59 28.79
CA ILE A 312 20.78 12.77 27.98
C ILE A 312 19.86 12.93 26.76
N ILE A 313 19.54 11.84 26.06
CA ILE A 313 18.71 11.88 24.85
C ILE A 313 17.26 12.22 25.20
N ASP A 314 16.78 11.73 26.34
CA ASP A 314 15.41 11.92 26.84
C ASP A 314 15.24 13.20 27.65
N SER A 315 16.16 14.17 27.54
CA SER A 315 16.03 15.46 28.19
C SER A 315 14.81 16.24 27.68
N ALA A 316 14.04 16.82 28.60
CA ALA A 316 12.85 17.60 28.28
C ALA A 316 13.20 18.98 27.70
N ASN A 317 14.36 19.52 28.08
CA ASN A 317 14.82 20.83 27.62
C ASN A 317 16.35 20.89 27.53
N GLU A 318 16.83 22.03 27.03
CA GLU A 318 18.24 22.28 26.76
C GLU A 318 19.09 22.36 28.04
N THR A 319 18.57 22.98 29.10
CA THR A 319 19.27 23.08 30.39
C THR A 319 19.53 21.70 30.96
N GLU A 320 18.50 20.87 31.00
CA GLU A 320 18.59 19.49 31.46
C GLU A 320 19.56 18.66 30.60
N PHE A 321 19.55 18.85 29.28
CA PHE A 321 20.50 18.20 28.37
C PHE A 321 21.95 18.51 28.74
N HIS A 322 22.28 19.78 28.99
CA HIS A 322 23.64 20.18 29.36
C HIS A 322 24.04 19.64 30.74
N ILE A 323 23.16 19.73 31.74
CA ILE A 323 23.42 19.18 33.08
C ILE A 323 23.74 17.67 32.98
N ARG A 324 22.92 16.92 32.23
CA ARG A 324 23.12 15.48 32.04
C ARG A 324 24.41 15.18 31.26
N ILE A 325 24.75 15.97 30.24
CA ILE A 325 26.05 15.85 29.52
C ILE A 325 27.23 16.04 30.48
N VAL A 326 27.23 17.09 31.30
CA VAL A 326 28.32 17.38 32.23
C VAL A 326 28.47 16.27 33.26
N ARG A 327 27.35 15.79 33.81
CA ARG A 327 27.33 14.65 34.75
C ARG A 327 27.94 13.40 34.13
N VAL A 328 27.50 13.00 32.94
CA VAL A 328 28.03 11.81 32.26
C VAL A 328 29.49 12.00 31.87
N ALA A 329 29.91 13.20 31.47
CA ALA A 329 31.32 13.50 31.22
C ALA A 329 32.17 13.34 32.48
N GLY A 330 31.68 13.74 33.65
CA GLY A 330 32.32 13.51 34.95
C GLY A 330 32.51 12.01 35.24
N ILE A 331 31.46 11.22 35.06
CA ILE A 331 31.52 9.75 35.21
C ILE A 331 32.53 9.14 34.23
N VAL A 332 32.48 9.52 32.95
CA VAL A 332 33.36 8.96 31.92
C VAL A 332 34.84 9.27 32.20
N LYS A 333 35.16 10.39 32.85
CA LYS A 333 36.54 10.74 33.24
C LYS A 333 37.11 9.82 34.33
N THR A 334 36.27 9.24 35.18
CA THR A 334 36.73 8.34 36.27
C THR A 334 36.82 6.89 35.84
N LEU A 335 36.25 6.53 34.68
CA LEU A 335 36.32 5.18 34.16
C LEU A 335 37.74 4.87 33.62
N PRO A 336 38.33 3.72 33.97
CA PRO A 336 39.66 3.35 33.51
C PRO A 336 39.66 2.75 32.10
N GLY A 337 40.83 2.76 31.46
CA GLY A 337 41.11 1.99 30.25
C GLY A 337 41.07 2.77 28.93
N GLU A 338 41.88 2.33 27.97
CA GLU A 338 42.07 3.01 26.69
C GLU A 338 40.80 3.10 25.81
N LYS A 339 39.79 2.27 26.12
CA LYS A 339 38.51 2.24 25.40
C LYS A 339 37.56 3.37 25.80
N VAL A 340 37.88 4.16 26.83
CA VAL A 340 37.12 5.36 27.25
C VAL A 340 36.90 6.35 26.10
N LYS A 341 37.81 6.39 25.12
CA LYS A 341 37.67 7.18 23.88
C LYS A 341 36.34 6.97 23.16
N TYR A 342 35.74 5.78 23.23
CA TYR A 342 34.42 5.51 22.64
C TYR A 342 33.29 6.26 23.36
N LEU A 343 33.34 6.35 24.69
CA LEU A 343 32.36 7.09 25.49
C LEU A 343 32.51 8.60 25.28
N ILE A 344 33.76 9.10 25.22
CA ILE A 344 34.05 10.50 24.86
C ILE A 344 33.47 10.83 23.47
N GLN A 345 33.65 9.93 22.50
CA GLN A 345 33.08 10.10 21.17
C GLN A 345 31.53 10.09 21.19
N ALA A 346 30.91 9.29 22.05
CA ALA A 346 29.46 9.28 22.24
C ALA A 346 28.95 10.64 22.76
N ILE A 347 29.59 11.19 23.80
CA ILE A 347 29.27 12.52 24.36
C ILE A 347 29.41 13.59 23.28
N ARG A 348 30.54 13.62 22.57
CA ARG A 348 30.76 14.59 21.47
C ARG A 348 29.67 14.51 20.41
N LYS A 349 29.25 13.29 20.03
CA LYS A 349 28.17 13.10 19.05
C LYS A 349 26.82 13.59 19.54
N LEU A 350 26.48 13.38 20.80
CA LEU A 350 25.26 13.91 21.40
C LEU A 350 25.30 15.44 21.41
N HIS A 351 26.41 16.03 21.82
CA HIS A 351 26.57 17.48 21.85
C HIS A 351 26.42 18.13 20.47
N ILE A 352 27.08 17.60 19.44
CA ILE A 352 26.97 18.09 18.04
C ILE A 352 25.53 18.01 17.52
N LYS A 353 24.75 17.03 17.99
CA LYS A 353 23.39 16.77 17.52
C LYS A 353 22.32 17.39 18.41
N LYS A 354 22.69 18.13 19.47
CA LYS A 354 21.78 18.69 20.49
C LYS A 354 20.51 19.28 19.90
N ASP A 355 20.65 20.25 18.99
CA ASP A 355 19.48 20.95 18.44
C ASP A 355 18.52 19.99 17.74
N LYS A 356 19.05 19.01 17.00
CA LYS A 356 18.23 18.02 16.27
C LYS A 356 17.63 16.94 17.18
N ILE A 357 18.13 16.79 18.41
CA ILE A 357 17.57 15.87 19.41
C ILE A 357 16.38 16.55 20.09
N LEU A 358 16.53 17.82 20.42
CA LEU A 358 15.56 18.61 21.18
C LEU A 358 14.58 19.40 20.30
N THR A 359 14.64 19.29 18.97
CA THR A 359 13.75 20.06 18.09
C THR A 359 12.28 19.76 18.40
N HIS A 360 11.91 18.51 18.68
CA HIS A 360 10.55 18.11 19.06
C HIS A 360 10.04 18.76 20.34
N THR A 361 10.91 19.15 21.28
CA THR A 361 10.50 19.84 22.51
C THR A 361 10.19 21.32 22.24
N ARG A 362 10.82 21.90 21.21
CA ARG A 362 10.54 23.26 20.71
C ARG A 362 9.37 23.28 19.72
N ASN A 363 9.15 22.19 19.00
CA ASN A 363 8.10 22.05 17.99
C ASN A 363 7.34 20.72 18.16
N HIS A 364 6.21 20.78 18.87
CA HIS A 364 5.37 19.63 19.23
C HIS A 364 4.73 18.91 18.03
N ARG A 365 4.80 19.49 16.82
CA ARG A 365 4.31 18.88 15.57
C ARG A 365 5.30 17.86 15.01
N LEU A 366 6.54 17.86 15.51
CA LEU A 366 7.54 16.84 15.22
C LEU A 366 7.51 15.76 16.30
N ASP A 367 7.37 14.51 15.88
CA ASP A 367 7.48 13.37 16.79
C ASP A 367 8.93 13.16 17.21
N SER A 368 9.15 12.78 18.47
CA SER A 368 10.47 12.41 18.99
C SER A 368 11.02 11.10 18.37
N THR A 369 10.16 10.32 17.72
CA THR A 369 10.49 9.03 17.09
C THR A 369 10.01 8.96 15.65
N ASN A 370 10.68 8.14 14.83
CA ASN A 370 10.28 7.87 13.45
C ASN A 370 9.36 6.64 13.34
N SER A 371 8.72 6.24 14.45
CA SER A 371 8.01 4.97 14.59
C SER A 371 6.91 4.78 13.56
N LEU A 372 6.25 5.87 13.14
CA LEU A 372 5.21 5.84 12.12
C LEU A 372 5.75 5.32 10.78
N VAL A 373 6.90 5.84 10.34
CA VAL A 373 7.54 5.42 9.08
C VAL A 373 8.14 4.04 9.22
N GLU A 374 8.79 3.73 10.35
CA GLU A 374 9.30 2.39 10.62
C GLU A 374 8.19 1.32 10.59
N SER A 375 7.03 1.61 11.17
CA SER A 375 5.89 0.68 11.19
C SER A 375 5.42 0.36 9.76
N GLN A 376 5.50 1.36 8.88
CA GLN A 376 5.16 1.22 7.48
C GLN A 376 6.25 0.45 6.72
N ASN A 377 7.52 0.73 7.00
CA ASN A 377 8.68 0.02 6.46
C ASN A 377 8.63 -1.48 6.79
N ARG A 378 8.24 -1.83 8.02
CA ARG A 378 8.02 -3.23 8.42
C ARG A 378 6.96 -3.94 7.56
N ARG A 379 5.95 -3.23 7.05
CA ARG A 379 4.95 -3.84 6.14
C ARG A 379 5.56 -4.19 4.79
N PHE A 380 6.42 -3.33 4.25
CA PHE A 380 7.16 -3.61 3.01
C PHE A 380 8.16 -4.75 3.19
N GLU A 381 8.87 -4.76 4.31
CA GLU A 381 9.84 -5.79 4.66
C GLU A 381 9.27 -7.21 4.80
N ARG A 382 7.98 -7.34 5.10
CA ARG A 382 7.29 -8.65 5.13
C ARG A 382 7.17 -9.28 3.74
N TYR A 383 7.28 -8.50 2.68
CA TYR A 383 7.23 -9.02 1.33
C TYR A 383 8.55 -9.70 0.96
N THR A 384 8.54 -11.04 0.97
CA THR A 384 9.75 -11.86 0.77
C THR A 384 10.58 -11.50 -0.48
N PRO A 385 9.99 -11.20 -1.66
CA PRO A 385 10.75 -10.78 -2.83
C PRO A 385 11.53 -9.48 -2.64
N PHE A 386 11.08 -8.52 -1.82
CA PHE A 386 11.87 -7.30 -1.54
C PHE A 386 13.17 -7.60 -0.81
N LYS A 387 13.15 -8.57 0.11
CA LYS A 387 14.34 -8.98 0.85
C LYS A 387 15.22 -9.96 0.08
N ARG A 388 14.62 -10.86 -0.71
CA ARG A 388 15.37 -11.94 -1.37
C ARG A 388 15.95 -11.54 -2.71
N ASN A 389 15.12 -11.07 -3.65
CA ASN A 389 15.55 -10.50 -4.94
C ASN A 389 14.30 -10.20 -5.80
N MET A 390 13.87 -8.94 -5.90
CA MET A 390 12.81 -8.56 -6.83
C MET A 390 13.36 -8.55 -8.26
N MET A 391 12.61 -9.05 -9.25
CA MET A 391 13.12 -9.11 -10.62
C MET A 391 13.33 -7.73 -11.26
N LYS A 392 12.40 -6.78 -11.05
CA LYS A 392 12.40 -5.47 -11.70
C LYS A 392 12.02 -4.36 -10.73
N MET A 393 12.64 -3.19 -10.90
CA MET A 393 12.34 -2.00 -10.09
C MET A 393 10.88 -1.54 -10.28
N SER A 394 10.35 -1.63 -11.50
CA SER A 394 8.94 -1.32 -11.78
C SER A 394 7.96 -2.23 -11.04
N GLY A 395 8.32 -3.52 -10.86
CA GLY A 395 7.54 -4.45 -10.05
C GLY A 395 7.54 -4.06 -8.57
N ALA A 396 8.66 -3.59 -8.05
CA ALA A 396 8.72 -3.08 -6.67
C ALA A 396 7.95 -1.79 -6.49
N GLN A 397 8.10 -0.84 -7.42
CA GLN A 397 7.41 0.44 -7.33
C GLN A 397 5.89 0.25 -7.37
N ARG A 398 5.39 -0.69 -8.17
CA ARG A 398 3.95 -1.00 -8.23
C ARG A 398 3.38 -1.48 -6.89
N ILE A 399 4.11 -2.32 -6.18
CA ILE A 399 3.67 -2.81 -4.85
C ILE A 399 3.76 -1.68 -3.83
N SER A 400 4.79 -0.84 -3.92
CA SER A 400 4.91 0.40 -3.14
C SER A 400 3.70 1.33 -3.37
N ASP A 401 3.37 1.57 -4.64
CA ASP A 401 2.25 2.39 -5.10
C ASP A 401 0.92 1.84 -4.54
N TYR A 402 0.67 0.52 -4.63
CA TYR A 402 -0.55 -0.08 -4.09
C TYR A 402 -0.65 0.02 -2.56
N ILE A 403 0.42 -0.25 -1.83
CA ILE A 403 0.41 -0.16 -0.38
C ILE A 403 0.16 1.28 0.07
N ARG A 404 0.77 2.26 -0.60
CA ARG A 404 0.49 3.69 -0.42
C ARG A 404 -0.98 4.01 -0.69
N PHE A 405 -1.49 3.58 -1.84
CA PHE A 405 -2.87 3.80 -2.25
C PHE A 405 -3.87 3.23 -1.23
N LYS A 406 -3.75 1.95 -0.88
CA LYS A 406 -4.67 1.25 0.02
C LYS A 406 -4.66 1.87 1.41
N ARG A 407 -3.47 2.22 1.94
CA ARG A 407 -3.38 2.89 3.24
C ARG A 407 -4.04 4.26 3.20
N ASN A 408 -3.75 5.07 2.18
CA ASN A 408 -4.32 6.42 2.04
C ASN A 408 -5.84 6.35 1.90
N LEU A 409 -6.38 5.43 1.09
CA LEU A 409 -7.82 5.21 0.97
C LEU A 409 -8.47 4.95 2.33
N ASN A 410 -7.86 4.10 3.16
CA ASN A 410 -8.39 3.74 4.48
C ASN A 410 -8.27 4.88 5.52
N LEU A 411 -7.38 5.85 5.31
CA LEU A 411 -7.19 6.99 6.22
C LEU A 411 -8.22 8.10 6.02
N PHE A 412 -8.93 8.12 4.90
CA PHE A 412 -10.00 9.09 4.68
C PHE A 412 -11.18 8.89 5.63
N THR A 413 -11.56 7.64 5.93
CA THR A 413 -12.70 7.32 6.83
C THR A 413 -12.59 8.01 8.20
N PRO A 414 -11.52 7.81 9.00
CA PRO A 414 -11.41 8.45 10.31
C PRO A 414 -11.31 9.99 10.22
N ILE A 415 -10.88 10.53 9.08
CA ILE A 415 -10.83 11.99 8.87
C ILE A 415 -12.22 12.55 8.63
N PHE A 416 -13.05 11.86 7.86
CA PHE A 416 -14.44 12.28 7.67
C PHE A 416 -15.20 12.22 8.98
N GLU A 417 -15.01 11.16 9.79
CA GLU A 417 -15.57 11.08 11.14
C GLU A 417 -15.14 12.28 11.99
N HIS A 418 -13.85 12.62 12.01
CA HIS A 418 -13.35 13.77 12.76
C HIS A 418 -13.92 15.11 12.27
N LEU A 419 -13.96 15.33 10.95
CA LEU A 419 -14.50 16.57 10.38
C LEU A 419 -16.01 16.70 10.62
N SER A 420 -16.75 15.60 10.56
CA SER A 420 -18.18 15.57 10.91
C SER A 420 -18.40 15.94 12.37
N LEU A 421 -17.60 15.40 13.30
CA LEU A 421 -17.67 15.77 14.72
C LEU A 421 -17.38 17.27 14.94
N GLN A 422 -16.34 17.81 14.31
CA GLN A 422 -16.04 19.25 14.38
C GLN A 422 -17.16 20.12 13.81
N PHE A 423 -17.82 19.66 12.74
CA PHE A 423 -18.94 20.37 12.14
C PHE A 423 -20.14 20.43 13.09
N GLU A 424 -20.50 19.30 13.71
CA GLU A 424 -21.59 19.25 14.69
C GLU A 424 -21.29 20.08 15.95
N GLU A 425 -20.05 20.08 16.42
CA GLU A 425 -19.62 20.93 17.54
C GLU A 425 -19.84 22.41 17.23
N ILE A 426 -19.35 22.89 16.08
CA ILE A 426 -19.50 24.31 15.71
C ILE A 426 -20.95 24.66 15.41
N ARG A 427 -21.71 23.75 14.78
CA ARG A 427 -23.14 23.94 14.57
C ARG A 427 -23.88 24.10 15.90
N SER A 428 -23.54 23.30 16.92
CA SER A 428 -24.13 23.41 18.25
C SER A 428 -23.79 24.74 18.93
N LEU A 429 -22.59 25.27 18.73
CA LEU A 429 -22.17 26.58 19.24
C LEU A 429 -22.92 27.73 18.55
N LEU A 430 -23.06 27.67 17.22
CA LEU A 430 -23.81 28.67 16.45
C LEU A 430 -25.32 28.68 16.75
N LEU A 431 -25.88 27.55 17.17
CA LEU A 431 -27.27 27.46 17.63
C LEU A 431 -27.46 28.02 19.05
N LYS A 432 -26.43 27.93 19.90
CA LYS A 432 -26.48 28.39 21.30
C LYS A 432 -26.11 29.86 21.47
N PHE A 433 -25.24 30.37 20.62
CA PHE A 433 -24.74 31.73 20.65
C PHE A 433 -24.94 32.31 19.25
N SER A 434 -25.61 33.46 19.14
CA SER A 434 -25.73 34.20 17.88
C SER A 434 -24.34 34.39 17.29
N GLY A 435 -24.02 33.58 16.26
CA GLY A 435 -22.64 33.35 15.85
C GLY A 435 -21.89 34.63 15.47
N THR A 436 -20.63 34.70 15.84
CA THR A 436 -19.72 35.74 15.39
C THR A 436 -19.30 35.50 13.93
N PRO A 437 -18.96 36.55 13.14
CA PRO A 437 -18.41 36.38 11.79
C PRO A 437 -17.21 35.43 11.73
N ARG A 438 -16.41 35.36 12.80
CA ARG A 438 -15.27 34.44 12.95
C ARG A 438 -15.70 32.98 12.99
N GLU A 439 -16.79 32.67 13.68
CA GLU A 439 -17.31 31.29 13.78
C GLU A 439 -17.92 30.84 12.46
N TYR A 440 -18.68 31.72 11.79
CA TYR A 440 -19.14 31.46 10.42
C TYR A 440 -17.95 31.20 9.48
N GLY A 441 -16.89 32.02 9.56
CA GLY A 441 -15.67 31.81 8.79
C GLY A 441 -15.01 30.44 9.05
N ARG A 442 -15.00 29.97 10.30
CA ARG A 442 -14.51 28.62 10.65
C ARG A 442 -15.37 27.52 10.02
N VAL A 443 -16.69 27.64 10.05
CA VAL A 443 -17.60 26.69 9.38
C VAL A 443 -17.34 26.62 7.88
N TYR A 444 -17.23 27.77 7.22
CA TYR A 444 -16.94 27.81 5.78
C TYR A 444 -15.59 27.16 5.44
N SER A 445 -14.56 27.41 6.26
CA SER A 445 -13.24 26.79 6.10
C SER A 445 -13.27 25.27 6.26
N LEU A 446 -13.98 24.76 7.28
CA LEU A 446 -14.14 23.32 7.49
C LEU A 446 -14.95 22.66 6.37
N ARG A 447 -16.07 23.27 5.96
CA ARG A 447 -16.87 22.78 4.83
C ARG A 447 -16.06 22.73 3.54
N SER A 448 -15.25 23.76 3.27
CA SER A 448 -14.34 23.80 2.12
C SER A 448 -13.30 22.67 2.19
N THR A 449 -12.72 22.44 3.36
CA THR A 449 -11.75 21.35 3.61
C THR A 449 -12.39 19.98 3.42
N TYR A 450 -13.59 19.77 3.97
CA TYR A 450 -14.37 18.54 3.82
C TYR A 450 -14.69 18.24 2.36
N ASN A 451 -15.25 19.21 1.63
CA ASN A 451 -15.55 19.08 0.20
C ASN A 451 -14.30 18.80 -0.63
N LYS A 452 -13.15 19.38 -0.25
CA LYS A 452 -11.86 19.09 -0.89
C LYS A 452 -11.43 17.64 -0.65
N TYR A 453 -11.55 17.12 0.57
CA TYR A 453 -11.16 15.75 0.90
C TYR A 453 -12.12 14.71 0.32
N ILE A 454 -13.42 14.98 0.27
CA ILE A 454 -14.40 14.13 -0.43
C ILE A 454 -14.00 13.94 -1.88
N ARG A 455 -13.74 15.04 -2.61
CA ARG A 455 -13.34 14.96 -4.02
C ARG A 455 -12.08 14.13 -4.24
N TRP A 456 -11.14 14.16 -3.29
CA TRP A 456 -9.96 13.30 -3.36
C TRP A 456 -10.32 11.85 -3.07
N TYR A 457 -11.09 11.59 -2.02
CA TYR A 457 -11.54 10.25 -1.65
C TYR A 457 -12.36 9.56 -2.75
N GLU A 458 -13.25 10.29 -3.43
CA GLU A 458 -14.04 9.76 -4.55
C GLU A 458 -13.16 9.24 -5.68
N LYS A 459 -12.08 9.96 -6.03
CA LYS A 459 -11.08 9.49 -7.01
C LYS A 459 -10.37 8.22 -6.53
N TYR A 460 -10.04 8.12 -5.25
CA TYR A 460 -9.48 6.88 -4.68
C TYR A 460 -10.49 5.73 -4.77
N ARG A 461 -11.77 6.00 -4.46
CA ARG A 461 -12.84 5.00 -4.57
C ARG A 461 -13.11 4.54 -6.00
N GLU A 462 -12.96 5.43 -6.97
CA GLU A 462 -13.10 5.12 -8.39
C GLU A 462 -12.07 4.07 -8.81
N ILE A 463 -10.77 4.34 -8.55
CA ILE A 463 -9.69 3.37 -8.81
C ILE A 463 -9.92 2.06 -8.05
N TRP A 464 -10.32 2.15 -6.77
CA TRP A 464 -10.63 0.96 -5.99
C TRP A 464 -11.76 0.14 -6.62
N THR A 465 -12.86 0.78 -7.02
CA THR A 465 -14.05 0.11 -7.57
C THR A 465 -13.78 -0.47 -8.95
N GLN A 466 -13.05 0.25 -9.79
CA GLN A 466 -12.70 -0.19 -11.14
C GLN A 466 -11.81 -1.43 -11.11
N TRP A 467 -10.76 -1.42 -10.27
CA TRP A 467 -9.66 -2.39 -10.39
C TRP A 467 -9.56 -3.42 -9.28
N PHE A 468 -10.15 -3.16 -8.10
CA PHE A 468 -9.91 -3.97 -6.92
C PHE A 468 -11.20 -4.48 -6.26
N ARG A 469 -12.21 -3.64 -6.03
CA ARG A 469 -13.46 -4.02 -5.31
C ARG A 469 -14.15 -5.20 -6.00
N LYS A 470 -14.44 -6.26 -5.24
CA LYS A 470 -15.27 -7.37 -5.72
C LYS A 470 -16.74 -6.93 -5.72
N PHE A 471 -17.50 -7.38 -6.73
CA PHE A 471 -18.96 -7.29 -6.75
C PHE A 471 -19.59 -8.60 -6.27
#